data_AF-A0A4V1S6K0-F1
#
_entry.id   AF-A0A4V1S6K0-F1
#
_cell.length_a   1.000
_cell.length_b   1.000
_cell.length_c   1.000
_cell.angle_alpha   90.00
_cell.angle_beta   90.00
_cell.angle_gamma   90.00
#
_symmetry.space_group_name_H-M   'P 1'
#
loop_
_entity.id
_entity.type
_entity.pdbx_description
1 polymer ?
#
loop_
_entity_poly.entity_id
_entity_poly.type
_entity_poly.pdbx_seq_one_letter_code
_entity_poly.pdbx_strand_id
1 'polypeptide(L)'
;MSYDDDWPDMTWENRRLKIKKTIRPATLAELKTLGEARFPIVTDPWCIRYNEFLTSHPDSRFYRAEIPGDVEIIYCREAEKAVWFLPEKGMGIVQSRGLEMLREAVDAL
;
A
#
# COMPACT_ATOMS: atom_id res chain seq x y z
N MET A 1 -17.70 -17.11 -14.22
CA MET A 1 -16.24 -17.32 -14.24
C MET A 1 -15.70 -16.69 -12.96
N SER A 2 -15.55 -17.49 -11.90
CA SER A 2 -14.83 -17.09 -10.70
C SER A 2 -13.34 -17.17 -11.04
N TYR A 3 -12.63 -16.06 -10.92
CA TYR A 3 -11.18 -16.03 -11.09
C TYR A 3 -10.52 -16.56 -9.81
N ASP A 4 -10.64 -17.87 -9.62
CA ASP A 4 -9.88 -18.65 -8.65
C ASP A 4 -9.16 -19.72 -9.47
N ASP A 5 -7.87 -19.52 -9.80
CA ASP A 5 -6.84 -20.55 -10.10
C ASP A 5 -5.70 -20.01 -10.99
N ASP A 6 -4.76 -19.24 -10.41
CA ASP A 6 -3.32 -19.27 -10.75
C ASP A 6 -2.57 -18.09 -10.08
N TRP A 7 -2.49 -18.11 -8.75
CA TRP A 7 -1.52 -17.28 -8.04
C TRP A 7 -0.93 -18.09 -6.87
N PRO A 8 0.39 -18.34 -6.86
CA PRO A 8 0.99 -19.33 -5.96
C PRO A 8 0.76 -18.94 -4.50
N ASP A 9 0.06 -19.79 -3.77
CA ASP A 9 -0.13 -19.80 -2.30
C ASP A 9 -0.03 -18.44 -1.58
N MET A 10 -0.91 -17.50 -1.94
CA MET A 10 -1.18 -16.29 -1.17
C MET A 10 -2.61 -16.32 -0.62
N THR A 11 -2.92 -17.27 0.25
CA THR A 11 -4.19 -17.23 0.98
C THR A 11 -4.36 -15.86 1.60
N TRP A 12 -5.58 -15.32 1.53
CA TRP A 12 -5.94 -14.03 2.13
C TRP A 12 -5.40 -13.86 3.57
N GLU A 13 -5.36 -14.96 4.31
CA GLU A 13 -4.80 -15.06 5.65
C GLU A 13 -3.30 -14.75 5.72
N ASN A 14 -2.49 -15.23 4.76
CA ASN A 14 -1.06 -14.92 4.69
C ASN A 14 -0.82 -13.43 4.43
N ARG A 15 -1.64 -12.80 3.56
CA ARG A 15 -1.60 -11.35 3.35
C ARG A 15 -1.95 -10.61 4.64
N ARG A 16 -3.02 -11.02 5.33
CA ARG A 16 -3.43 -10.43 6.62
C ARG A 16 -2.33 -10.52 7.67
N LEU A 17 -1.72 -11.70 7.81
CA LEU A 17 -0.69 -11.94 8.81
C LEU A 17 0.54 -11.08 8.56
N LYS A 18 0.97 -10.96 7.30
CA LYS A 18 2.14 -10.13 6.95
C LYS A 18 1.84 -8.65 7.14
N ILE A 19 0.66 -8.16 6.76
CA ILE A 19 0.24 -6.78 7.02
C ILE A 19 0.31 -6.51 8.51
N LYS A 20 -0.33 -7.33 9.35
CA LYS A 20 -0.33 -7.13 10.81
C LYS A 20 1.09 -7.12 11.40
N LYS A 21 2.03 -7.89 10.84
CA LYS A 21 3.41 -7.95 11.30
C LYS A 21 4.29 -6.79 10.81
N THR A 22 3.98 -6.22 9.65
CA THR A 22 4.83 -5.24 8.96
C THR A 22 4.27 -3.83 9.00
N ILE A 23 2.98 -3.68 9.30
CA ILE A 23 2.32 -2.39 9.33
C ILE A 23 2.96 -1.52 10.40
N ARG A 24 3.38 -0.32 10.00
CA ARG A 24 4.00 0.65 10.89
C ARG A 24 3.70 2.07 10.43
N PRO A 25 3.72 3.06 11.33
CA PRO A 25 3.66 4.45 10.93
C PRO A 25 4.85 4.79 10.01
N ALA A 26 4.58 5.55 8.96
CA ALA A 26 5.56 6.02 8.01
C ALA A 26 5.46 7.55 7.88
N THR A 27 6.60 8.22 7.80
CA THR A 27 6.64 9.68 7.58
C THR A 27 6.54 9.97 6.09
N LEU A 28 6.05 11.17 5.74
CA LEU A 28 6.02 11.63 4.35
C LEU A 28 7.41 11.61 3.69
N ALA A 29 8.48 11.91 4.45
CA ALA A 29 9.84 11.85 3.94
C ALA A 29 10.25 10.41 3.57
N GLU A 30 9.94 9.43 4.45
CA GLU A 30 10.23 8.02 4.18
C GLU A 30 9.47 7.52 2.94
N LEU A 31 8.20 7.92 2.79
CA LEU A 31 7.36 7.56 1.66
C LEU A 31 7.86 8.18 0.35
N LYS A 32 8.34 9.42 0.37
CA LYS A 32 8.94 10.04 -0.81
C LYS A 32 10.18 9.28 -1.27
N THR A 33 11.09 8.97 -0.35
CA THR A 33 12.30 8.18 -0.67
C THR A 33 11.94 6.78 -1.18
N LEU A 34 10.90 6.17 -0.61
CA LEU A 34 10.37 4.90 -1.13
C LEU A 34 9.83 5.07 -2.55
N GLY A 35 9.05 6.10 -2.82
CA GLY A 35 8.55 6.43 -4.15
C GLY A 35 9.67 6.63 -5.17
N GLU A 36 10.71 7.40 -4.82
CA GLU A 36 11.88 7.65 -5.67
C GLU A 36 12.64 6.35 -5.99
N ALA A 37 12.80 5.47 -4.99
CA ALA A 37 13.47 4.18 -5.18
C ALA A 37 12.65 3.21 -6.05
N ARG A 38 11.33 3.32 -6.04
CA ARG A 38 10.40 2.39 -6.69
C ARG A 38 9.88 2.88 -8.03
N PHE A 39 9.91 4.19 -8.25
CA PHE A 39 9.51 4.89 -9.47
C PHE A 39 10.64 5.84 -9.91
N PRO A 40 11.73 5.31 -10.49
CA PRO A 40 12.90 6.12 -10.86
C PRO A 40 12.61 7.13 -11.98
N ILE A 41 11.56 6.90 -12.76
CA ILE A 41 11.15 7.78 -13.87
C ILE A 41 10.08 8.74 -13.33
N VAL A 42 10.43 10.02 -13.19
CA VAL A 42 9.52 11.06 -12.65
C VAL A 42 8.28 11.31 -13.52
N THR A 43 8.38 11.03 -14.83
CA THR A 43 7.26 11.15 -15.78
C THR A 43 6.40 9.89 -15.85
N ASP A 44 6.73 8.86 -15.07
CA ASP A 44 5.91 7.65 -15.00
C ASP A 44 4.54 8.01 -14.43
N PRO A 45 3.42 7.63 -15.08
CA PRO A 45 2.07 7.89 -14.57
C PRO A 45 1.85 7.41 -13.13
N TRP A 46 2.56 6.35 -12.71
CA TRP A 46 2.50 5.82 -11.36
C TRP A 46 3.28 6.66 -10.35
N CYS A 47 4.42 7.22 -10.76
CA CYS A 47 5.14 8.20 -9.95
C CYS A 47 4.27 9.43 -9.67
N ILE A 48 3.59 9.94 -10.71
CA ILE A 48 2.69 11.10 -10.60
C ILE A 48 1.56 10.78 -9.62
N ARG A 49 0.83 9.68 -9.82
CA ARG A 49 -0.28 9.28 -8.94
C ARG A 49 0.14 9.01 -7.50
N TYR A 50 1.33 8.44 -7.29
CA TYR A 50 1.87 8.21 -5.95
C TYR A 50 2.12 9.53 -5.22
N ASN A 51 2.77 10.48 -5.90
CA ASN A 51 3.01 11.81 -5.35
C ASN A 51 1.70 12.58 -5.11
N GLU A 52 0.72 12.48 -6.01
CA GLU A 52 -0.63 13.03 -5.83
C GLU A 52 -1.32 12.43 -4.59
N PHE A 53 -1.20 11.12 -4.37
CA PHE A 53 -1.76 10.46 -3.19
C PHE A 53 -1.14 10.99 -1.88
N LEU A 54 0.18 11.15 -1.83
CA LEU A 54 0.89 11.67 -0.66
C LEU A 54 0.57 13.15 -0.40
N THR A 55 0.46 13.96 -1.45
CA THR A 55 0.19 15.40 -1.33
C THR A 55 -1.27 15.72 -1.05
N SER A 56 -2.20 14.80 -1.37
CA SER A 56 -3.62 14.98 -1.08
C SER A 56 -3.94 15.07 0.41
N HIS A 57 -3.05 14.59 1.29
CA HIS A 57 -3.29 14.56 2.73
C HIS A 57 -2.03 14.90 3.54
N PRO A 58 -1.62 16.18 3.57
CA PRO A 58 -0.34 16.61 4.16
C PRO A 58 -0.24 16.38 5.67
N ASP A 59 -1.37 16.44 6.39
CA ASP A 59 -1.43 16.27 7.86
C ASP A 59 -1.85 14.85 8.29
N SER A 60 -2.05 13.94 7.34
CA SER A 60 -2.54 12.60 7.64
C SER A 60 -1.44 11.68 8.17
N ARG A 61 -1.85 10.73 9.02
CA ARG A 61 -0.98 9.64 9.45
C ARG A 61 -0.95 8.58 8.36
N PHE A 62 0.22 8.43 7.76
CA PHE A 62 0.47 7.36 6.83
C PHE A 62 1.03 6.14 7.55
N TYR A 63 0.61 4.98 7.06
CA TYR A 63 1.06 3.68 7.50
C TYR A 63 1.57 2.93 6.29
N ARG A 64 2.68 2.23 6.47
CA ARG A 64 3.27 1.37 5.44
C ARG A 64 3.16 -0.07 5.90
N ALA A 65 2.79 -0.96 4.99
CA ALA A 65 2.80 -2.39 5.20
C ALA A 65 3.33 -3.12 3.95
N GLU A 66 3.86 -4.31 4.14
CA GLU A 66 4.32 -5.17 3.06
C GLU A 66 3.43 -6.41 2.96
N ILE A 67 3.13 -6.84 1.73
CA ILE A 67 2.49 -8.12 1.48
C ILE A 67 3.45 -9.06 0.74
N PRO A 68 3.14 -10.37 0.63
CA PRO A 68 3.97 -11.29 -0.13
C PRO A 68 4.08 -10.87 -1.61
N GLY A 69 5.25 -11.10 -2.21
CA GLY A 69 5.54 -10.74 -3.61
C GLY A 69 5.96 -9.29 -3.84
N ASP A 70 6.69 -8.69 -2.89
CA ASP A 70 7.30 -7.34 -3.00
C ASP A 70 6.32 -6.19 -3.25
N VAL A 71 5.04 -6.41 -2.93
CA VAL A 71 4.02 -5.37 -2.98
C VAL A 71 4.04 -4.59 -1.67
N GLU A 72 4.14 -3.28 -1.82
CA GLU A 72 4.09 -2.31 -0.73
C GLU A 72 2.70 -1.69 -0.69
N ILE A 73 2.19 -1.44 0.51
CA ILE A 73 0.90 -0.79 0.74
C ILE A 73 1.14 0.47 1.56
N ILE A 74 0.64 1.59 1.06
CA ILE A 74 0.55 2.85 1.81
C ILE A 74 -0.91 3.10 2.16
N TYR A 75 -1.20 3.22 3.44
CA TYR A 75 -2.52 3.48 3.98
C TYR A 75 -2.55 4.83 4.69
N CYS A 76 -3.54 5.65 4.36
CA CYS A 76 -3.87 6.89 5.02
C CYS A 76 -5.09 6.66 5.92
N ARG A 77 -4.90 6.72 7.24
CA ARG A 77 -5.97 6.41 8.21
C ARG A 77 -7.13 7.40 8.14
N GLU A 78 -6.82 8.68 8.03
CA GLU A 78 -7.80 9.78 8.08
C GLU A 78 -8.68 9.85 6.83
N ALA A 79 -8.12 9.49 5.67
CA ALA A 79 -8.85 9.46 4.40
C ALA A 79 -9.52 8.11 4.13
N GLU A 80 -9.25 7.10 4.98
CA GLU A 80 -9.60 5.70 4.75
C GLU A 80 -9.27 5.23 3.33
N LYS A 81 -8.10 5.62 2.81
CA LYS A 81 -7.63 5.25 1.47
C LYS A 81 -6.27 4.58 1.56
N ALA A 82 -6.05 3.57 0.73
CA ALA A 82 -4.75 2.96 0.55
C ALA A 82 -4.45 2.74 -0.93
N VAL A 83 -3.17 2.80 -1.23
CA VAL A 83 -2.60 2.42 -2.52
C VAL A 83 -1.65 1.25 -2.30
N TRP A 84 -1.69 0.28 -3.20
CA TRP A 84 -0.67 -0.74 -3.31
C TRP A 84 0.14 -0.49 -4.57
N PHE A 85 1.42 -0.83 -4.53
CA PHE A 85 2.26 -0.79 -5.72
C PHE A 85 3.26 -1.93 -5.72
N LEU A 86 3.58 -2.35 -6.94
CA LEU A 86 4.57 -3.36 -7.24
C LEU A 86 5.54 -2.77 -8.26
N PRO A 87 6.86 -2.79 -7.98
CA PRO A 87 7.86 -2.21 -8.88
C PRO A 87 7.71 -2.81 -10.28
N GLU A 88 7.76 -1.97 -11.31
CA GLU A 88 7.71 -2.33 -12.73
C GLU A 88 6.41 -3.04 -13.20
N LYS A 89 5.50 -3.42 -12.30
CA LYS A 89 4.25 -4.12 -12.66
C LYS A 89 3.02 -3.22 -12.55
N GLY A 90 3.00 -2.29 -11.60
CA GLY A 90 1.92 -1.29 -11.52
C GLY A 90 1.46 -0.95 -10.11
N MET A 91 0.42 -0.11 -10.05
CA MET A 91 -0.18 0.38 -8.82
C MET A 91 -1.71 0.30 -8.87
N GLY A 92 -2.34 0.28 -7.71
CA GLY A 92 -3.79 0.31 -7.61
C GLY A 92 -4.29 0.80 -6.26
N ILE A 93 -5.59 1.07 -6.20
CA ILE A 93 -6.28 1.40 -4.95
C ILE A 93 -6.66 0.09 -4.25
N VAL A 94 -6.51 0.05 -2.93
CA VAL A 94 -6.98 -1.07 -2.12
C VAL A 94 -8.51 -1.01 -2.02
N GLN A 95 -9.19 -2.12 -2.29
CA GLN A 95 -10.65 -2.21 -2.19
C GLN A 95 -11.13 -2.15 -0.74
N SER A 96 -12.41 -1.84 -0.53
CA SER A 96 -13.03 -1.63 0.79
C SER A 96 -12.72 -2.72 1.81
N ARG A 97 -12.78 -3.99 1.39
CA ARG A 97 -12.47 -5.13 2.27
C ARG A 97 -11.02 -5.14 2.76
N GLY A 98 -10.07 -4.72 1.91
CA GLY A 98 -8.67 -4.58 2.31
C GLY A 98 -8.43 -3.35 3.19
N LEU A 99 -9.18 -2.27 2.97
CA LEU A 99 -9.14 -1.07 3.82
C LEU A 99 -9.61 -1.37 5.25
N GLU A 100 -10.67 -2.16 5.41
CA GLU A 100 -11.10 -2.62 6.74
C GLU A 100 -9.99 -3.35 7.49
N MET A 101 -9.25 -4.24 6.83
CA MET A 101 -8.14 -4.95 7.46
C MET A 101 -6.99 -4.02 7.85
N LEU A 102 -6.66 -3.05 6.99
CA LEU A 102 -5.61 -2.07 7.26
C LEU A 102 -6.00 -1.21 8.45
N ARG A 103 -7.27 -0.79 8.52
CA ARG A 103 -7.83 -0.09 9.67
C ARG A 103 -7.72 -0.91 10.94
N GLU A 104 -8.19 -2.17 10.92
CA GLU A 104 -8.07 -3.08 12.08
C GLU A 104 -6.61 -3.28 12.50
N ALA A 105 -5.69 -3.36 11.54
CA ALA A 105 -4.28 -3.58 11.83
C ALA A 105 -3.61 -2.32 12.42
N VAL A 106 -3.99 -1.14 11.95
CA VAL A 106 -3.52 0.15 12.50
C VAL A 106 -4.11 0.42 13.88
N ASP A 107 -5.40 0.19 14.06
CA ASP A 107 -6.08 0.43 15.34
C ASP A 107 -5.60 -0.56 16.44
N ALA A 108 -4.87 -1.61 16.06
CA ALA A 108 -4.25 -2.59 16.96
C ALA A 108 -2.75 -2.34 17.22
N LEU A 109 -2.14 -1.29 16.65
CA LEU A 109 -0.77 -0.84 16.94
C LEU A 109 -0.70 -0.07 18.26
#